data_AF-U5W7W4-F1
#
_entry.id   AF-U5W7W4-F1
#
_cell.length_a   1.000
_cell.length_b   1.000
_cell.length_c   1.000
_cell.angle_alpha   90.00
_cell.angle_beta   90.00
_cell.angle_gamma   90.00
#
_symmetry.space_group_name_H-M   'P 1'
#
loop_
_entity.id
_entity.type
_entity.pdbx_description
1 polymer ?
#
loop_
_entity_poly.entity_id
_entity_poly.type
_entity_poly.pdbx_seq_one_letter_code
_entity_poly.pdbx_strand_id
1 'polypeptide(L)'
;MKLFVSYCQYEVTAVPGAPGLEIYTLGDDLLHLNGPSRLTGFCGTHTGWIDARARVHSEPPARAEVGWDAISEATLWCPSGRLSVVGLMGGLTETLTDIAVPRGLIRVRLHARNRLREGLRTDHDPPEQHEIHVWAVADETPWRTLVADPQAREWEQKPAKAAEWAMLSLVRRRSGRPALLAALPPDPYEDSTGLARVAVVRHRAGPVELPVGVLPVGDLDIRLERIDDTTLTWSWATAADPIFPKPLTTLPDEEPSTVRLTSGPDGFTLRHEGVLGRHASAVGLIWDHLLDAPGPLPWSEPLRAQAAKAAARAERSRRLADERDAAQWGGRPPSDRMRKLPGKARSLALVDRAVLDALETLPGARCREVACWAARRAMRVAGLEGIGWIAEILTAAEAGQPLPESLGVAGFNRLLSDPDVPHTTVPMHLPGHGVSEILQQAAAFPALTALANDDPLGAAIDAAYNAALAHGDDRDRFLADLFGRVGLR
;
A
#
# COMPACT_ATOMS: atom_id res chain seq x y z
N MET A 1 -33.82 24.34 -7.08
CA MET A 1 -34.20 22.95 -6.71
C MET A 1 -33.85 22.77 -5.25
N LYS A 2 -34.55 21.94 -4.49
CA LYS A 2 -34.27 21.83 -3.05
C LYS A 2 -33.10 20.88 -2.80
N LEU A 3 -32.09 21.36 -2.08
CA LEU A 3 -30.96 20.58 -1.58
C LEU A 3 -31.02 20.58 -0.05
N PHE A 4 -30.97 19.40 0.57
CA PHE A 4 -30.92 19.29 2.02
C PHE A 4 -29.48 19.42 2.49
N VAL A 5 -29.19 20.42 3.32
CA VAL A 5 -27.87 20.66 3.92
C VAL A 5 -27.90 20.34 5.41
N SER A 6 -26.75 19.95 5.95
CA SER A 6 -26.54 19.78 7.37
C SER A 6 -25.17 20.33 7.74
N TYR A 7 -25.04 20.87 8.96
CA TYR A 7 -23.84 21.55 9.43
C TYR A 7 -23.37 22.69 8.51
N CYS A 8 -24.31 23.47 7.98
CA CYS A 8 -24.04 24.63 7.11
C CYS A 8 -23.30 24.29 5.81
N GLN A 9 -23.32 23.04 5.33
CA GLN A 9 -22.44 22.67 4.21
C GLN A 9 -23.02 21.68 3.20
N TYR A 10 -22.51 21.80 1.98
CA TYR A 10 -22.64 20.81 0.90
C TYR A 10 -21.31 20.67 0.16
N GLU A 11 -21.14 19.55 -0.53
CA GLU A 11 -19.93 19.23 -1.30
C GLU A 11 -20.19 19.37 -2.79
N VAL A 12 -19.24 19.94 -3.53
CA VAL A 12 -19.19 19.85 -5.00
C VAL A 12 -18.00 18.97 -5.37
N THR A 13 -18.24 17.86 -6.05
CA THR A 13 -17.21 16.83 -6.33
C THR A 13 -17.28 16.32 -7.77
N ALA A 14 -16.14 16.25 -8.43
CA ALA A 14 -15.98 15.65 -9.76
C ALA A 14 -15.45 14.20 -9.71
N VAL A 15 -14.88 13.80 -8.57
CA VAL A 15 -14.42 12.43 -8.30
C VAL A 15 -14.95 12.02 -6.92
N PRO A 16 -16.12 11.35 -6.84
CA PRO A 16 -16.72 10.94 -5.57
C PRO A 16 -15.77 10.06 -4.75
N GLY A 17 -15.70 10.29 -3.44
CA GLY A 17 -14.80 9.54 -2.56
C GLY A 17 -13.32 9.89 -2.67
N ALA A 18 -12.94 10.81 -3.57
CA ALA A 18 -11.57 11.28 -3.67
C ALA A 18 -11.14 11.91 -2.33
N PRO A 19 -9.98 11.49 -1.79
CA PRO A 19 -9.44 12.06 -0.58
C PRO A 19 -9.03 13.52 -0.81
N GLY A 20 -9.35 14.36 0.18
CA GLY A 20 -9.27 15.80 0.05
C GLY A 20 -8.37 16.48 1.09
N LEU A 21 -8.22 17.79 0.90
CA LEU A 21 -7.71 18.72 1.91
C LEU A 21 -8.77 18.89 3.01
N GLU A 22 -8.32 19.05 4.25
CA GLU A 22 -9.22 19.34 5.37
C GLU A 22 -9.98 20.66 5.11
N ILE A 23 -11.28 20.66 5.41
CA ILE A 23 -12.08 21.89 5.48
C ILE A 23 -11.43 22.90 6.45
N TYR A 24 -11.63 24.20 6.23
CA TYR A 24 -11.01 25.28 7.00
C TYR A 24 -9.49 25.42 6.82
N THR A 25 -8.94 24.88 5.72
CA THR A 25 -7.53 25.12 5.36
C THR A 25 -7.38 26.33 4.45
N LEU A 26 -8.18 26.39 3.37
CA LEU A 26 -8.18 27.48 2.40
C LEU A 26 -9.58 27.78 1.89
N GLY A 27 -9.93 29.06 1.85
CA GLY A 27 -11.21 29.54 1.32
C GLY A 27 -11.81 30.69 2.13
N ASP A 28 -13.09 30.94 1.92
CA ASP A 28 -13.87 31.97 2.62
C ASP A 28 -15.19 31.41 3.16
N ASP A 29 -16.04 32.28 3.72
CA ASP A 29 -17.34 31.89 4.28
C ASP A 29 -18.31 31.25 3.29
N LEU A 30 -18.05 31.27 1.99
CA LEU A 30 -18.90 30.63 0.99
C LEU A 30 -18.26 29.35 0.42
N LEU A 31 -16.94 29.32 0.23
CA LEU A 31 -16.26 28.26 -0.49
C LEU A 31 -14.95 27.90 0.19
N HIS A 32 -14.80 26.63 0.57
CA HIS A 32 -13.49 26.05 0.93
C HIS A 32 -13.01 25.06 -0.14
N LEU A 33 -11.73 25.13 -0.47
CA LEU A 33 -11.08 24.18 -1.36
C LEU A 33 -10.75 22.89 -0.60
N ASN A 34 -11.17 21.74 -1.13
CA ASN A 34 -11.03 20.44 -0.47
C ASN A 34 -10.24 19.43 -1.29
N GLY A 35 -9.50 19.85 -2.31
CA GLY A 35 -8.66 18.97 -3.12
C GLY A 35 -8.72 19.32 -4.60
N PRO A 36 -8.16 18.46 -5.47
CA PRO A 36 -8.07 18.79 -6.89
C PRO A 36 -9.43 18.70 -7.56
N SER A 37 -10.34 17.84 -7.08
CA SER A 37 -11.62 17.54 -7.72
C SER A 37 -12.81 17.87 -6.82
N ARG A 38 -12.60 18.63 -5.73
CA ARG A 38 -13.61 18.85 -4.70
C ARG A 38 -13.49 20.20 -4.00
N LEU A 39 -14.64 20.78 -3.68
CA LEU A 39 -14.79 21.94 -2.79
C LEU A 39 -16.03 21.79 -1.91
N THR A 40 -16.06 22.54 -0.80
CA THR A 40 -17.21 22.65 0.10
C THR A 40 -17.85 24.02 -0.07
N GLY A 41 -19.17 24.05 -0.27
CA GLY A 41 -19.97 25.26 -0.22
C GLY A 41 -20.63 25.42 1.15
N PHE A 42 -20.67 26.66 1.66
CA PHE A 42 -21.22 26.98 2.98
C PHE A 42 -22.52 27.77 2.91
N CYS A 43 -23.44 27.44 3.80
CA CYS A 43 -24.78 28.03 3.92
C CYS A 43 -24.95 28.73 5.27
N GLY A 44 -25.78 29.79 5.30
CA GLY A 44 -26.30 30.36 6.55
C GLY A 44 -27.26 29.40 7.27
N THR A 45 -27.94 28.55 6.52
CA THR A 45 -28.80 27.46 7.00
C THR A 45 -27.96 26.32 7.59
N HIS A 46 -28.09 26.05 8.89
CA HIS A 46 -27.36 24.94 9.51
C HIS A 46 -27.87 23.57 9.06
N THR A 47 -29.15 23.28 9.28
CA THR A 47 -29.78 22.03 8.85
C THR A 47 -31.13 22.34 8.22
N GLY A 48 -31.33 21.97 6.96
CA GLY A 48 -32.58 22.23 6.27
C GLY A 48 -32.46 22.28 4.76
N TRP A 49 -33.51 22.76 4.11
CA TRP A 49 -33.57 22.87 2.65
C TRP A 49 -33.12 24.25 2.18
N ILE A 50 -32.21 24.27 1.21
CA ILE A 50 -31.85 25.46 0.42
C ILE A 50 -32.30 25.28 -1.03
N ASP A 51 -32.43 26.38 -1.77
CA ASP A 51 -32.62 26.34 -3.21
C ASP A 51 -31.26 26.35 -3.92
N ALA A 52 -30.84 25.21 -4.45
CA ALA A 52 -29.63 25.07 -5.24
C ALA A 52 -29.94 24.88 -6.74
N ARG A 53 -29.05 25.39 -7.60
CA ARG A 53 -29.07 25.16 -9.05
C ARG A 53 -27.66 25.11 -9.62
N ALA A 54 -27.37 24.15 -10.48
CA ALA A 54 -26.15 24.15 -11.28
C ALA A 54 -26.41 24.69 -12.71
N ARG A 55 -25.45 25.43 -13.24
CA ARG A 55 -25.46 25.96 -14.61
C ARG A 55 -24.10 25.70 -15.26
N VAL A 56 -24.12 25.04 -16.41
CA VAL A 56 -22.91 24.76 -17.19
C VAL A 56 -22.87 25.74 -18.36
N HIS A 57 -21.74 26.43 -18.51
CA HIS A 57 -21.54 27.48 -19.50
C HIS A 57 -20.41 27.09 -20.45
N SER A 58 -20.49 27.58 -21.69
CA SER A 58 -19.40 27.47 -22.66
C SER A 58 -18.26 28.44 -22.38
N GLU A 59 -18.56 29.56 -21.70
CA GLU A 59 -17.64 30.66 -21.41
C GLU A 59 -17.84 31.16 -19.98
N PRO A 60 -16.88 31.90 -19.39
CA PRO A 60 -17.06 32.50 -18.07
C PRO A 60 -18.33 33.35 -18.03
N PRO A 61 -19.24 33.16 -17.06
CA PRO A 61 -20.42 33.99 -16.96
C PRO A 61 -20.03 35.45 -16.77
N ALA A 62 -20.78 36.34 -17.41
CA ALA A 62 -20.61 37.80 -17.33
C ALA A 62 -20.59 38.27 -15.86
N ARG A 63 -20.12 39.51 -15.63
CA ARG A 63 -19.99 40.09 -14.28
C ARG A 63 -21.22 39.78 -13.43
N ALA A 64 -20.95 39.46 -12.16
CA ALA A 64 -21.96 39.14 -11.17
C ALA A 64 -23.14 40.11 -11.23
N GLU A 65 -24.35 39.57 -11.38
CA GLU A 65 -25.58 40.34 -11.27
C GLU A 65 -25.65 41.03 -9.90
N VAL A 66 -26.26 42.22 -9.86
CA VAL A 66 -26.48 42.95 -8.59
C VAL A 66 -27.44 42.13 -7.72
N GLY A 67 -27.12 41.96 -6.43
CA GLY A 67 -28.02 41.32 -5.45
C GLY A 67 -27.62 39.92 -4.98
N TRP A 68 -26.39 39.48 -5.24
CA TRP A 68 -25.78 38.32 -4.56
C TRP A 68 -25.06 38.77 -3.28
N ASP A 69 -25.24 38.02 -2.19
CA ASP A 69 -24.61 38.33 -0.89
C ASP A 69 -23.13 37.92 -0.89
N ALA A 70 -22.80 36.81 -1.56
CA ALA A 70 -21.43 36.31 -1.64
C ALA A 70 -21.19 35.57 -2.96
N ILE A 71 -19.98 35.70 -3.49
CA ILE A 71 -19.54 35.02 -4.72
C ILE A 71 -18.08 34.62 -4.57
N SER A 72 -17.80 33.34 -4.77
CA SER A 72 -16.44 32.77 -4.67
C SER A 72 -16.23 31.71 -5.75
N GLU A 73 -14.99 31.56 -6.22
CA GLU A 73 -14.68 30.60 -7.28
C GLU A 73 -13.37 29.85 -7.06
N ALA A 74 -13.28 28.63 -7.57
CA ALA A 74 -12.09 27.78 -7.54
C ALA A 74 -12.02 26.86 -8.76
N THR A 75 -10.80 26.44 -9.14
CA THR A 75 -10.60 25.47 -10.21
C THR A 75 -10.63 24.04 -9.68
N LEU A 76 -11.35 23.15 -10.36
CA LEU A 76 -11.37 21.71 -10.10
C LEU A 76 -10.91 20.92 -11.34
N TRP A 77 -10.37 19.74 -11.09
CA TRP A 77 -10.08 18.69 -12.06
C TRP A 77 -11.27 17.75 -12.18
N CYS A 78 -11.80 17.62 -13.40
CA CYS A 78 -12.93 16.77 -13.75
C CYS A 78 -12.55 15.82 -14.90
N PRO A 79 -11.98 14.65 -14.62
CA PRO A 79 -11.51 13.75 -15.68
C PRO A 79 -12.66 13.06 -16.43
N SER A 80 -13.77 12.77 -15.76
CA SER A 80 -14.92 12.05 -16.31
C SER A 80 -15.94 12.93 -17.04
N GLY A 81 -15.88 14.25 -16.85
CA GLY A 81 -16.92 15.17 -17.34
C GLY A 81 -18.23 15.07 -16.55
N ARG A 82 -18.17 14.57 -15.31
CA ARG A 82 -19.30 14.49 -14.38
C ARG A 82 -19.00 15.27 -13.11
N LEU A 83 -20.01 15.99 -12.62
CA LEU A 83 -19.96 16.77 -11.39
C LEU A 83 -21.20 16.47 -10.55
N SER A 84 -21.03 16.31 -9.24
CA SER A 84 -22.13 16.12 -8.30
C SER A 84 -22.09 17.18 -7.21
N VAL A 85 -23.26 17.62 -6.77
CA VAL A 85 -23.47 18.48 -5.60
C VAL A 85 -24.23 17.66 -4.56
N VAL A 86 -23.61 17.46 -3.40
CA VAL A 86 -24.07 16.52 -2.38
C VAL A 86 -24.31 17.26 -1.07
N GLY A 87 -25.52 17.17 -0.54
CA GLY A 87 -25.82 17.69 0.78
C GLY A 87 -25.13 16.85 1.86
N LEU A 88 -24.42 17.48 2.79
CA LEU A 88 -23.80 16.73 3.88
C LEU A 88 -24.91 16.05 4.72
N MET A 89 -24.84 14.73 4.87
CA MET A 89 -25.87 13.88 5.51
C MET A 89 -27.26 13.90 4.85
N GLY A 90 -27.52 14.81 3.90
CA GLY A 90 -28.77 14.90 3.12
C GLY A 90 -28.82 13.97 1.91
N GLY A 91 -27.66 13.46 1.49
CA GLY A 91 -27.53 12.53 0.36
C GLY A 91 -27.53 13.24 -1.00
N LEU A 92 -27.74 12.43 -2.04
CA LEU A 92 -27.76 12.86 -3.43
C LEU A 92 -29.17 13.29 -3.84
N THR A 93 -29.26 14.38 -4.61
CA THR A 93 -30.47 14.71 -5.36
C THR A 93 -30.22 14.37 -6.83
N GLU A 94 -31.12 13.64 -7.49
CA GLU A 94 -30.95 13.17 -8.88
C GLU A 94 -30.55 14.30 -9.85
N THR A 95 -31.10 15.50 -9.64
CA THR A 95 -30.90 16.66 -10.52
C THR A 95 -29.58 17.40 -10.32
N LEU A 96 -28.87 17.12 -9.21
CA LEU A 96 -27.55 17.66 -8.92
C LEU A 96 -26.49 16.56 -8.84
N THR A 97 -26.79 15.37 -9.35
CA THR A 97 -25.86 14.24 -9.40
C THR A 97 -25.47 13.99 -10.85
N ASP A 98 -24.19 13.69 -11.10
CA ASP A 98 -23.65 13.34 -12.41
C ASP A 98 -23.96 14.35 -13.52
N ILE A 99 -23.95 15.64 -13.15
CA ILE A 99 -24.15 16.77 -14.05
C ILE A 99 -23.04 16.73 -15.10
N ALA A 100 -23.43 16.72 -16.38
CA ALA A 100 -22.49 16.73 -17.49
C ALA A 100 -21.76 18.08 -17.54
N VAL A 101 -20.44 18.04 -17.42
CA VAL A 101 -19.54 19.20 -17.46
C VAL A 101 -18.37 18.93 -18.40
N PRO A 102 -17.64 19.95 -18.85
CA PRO A 102 -16.43 19.74 -19.64
C PRO A 102 -15.43 18.83 -18.92
N ARG A 103 -14.77 17.95 -19.67
CA ARG A 103 -13.63 17.16 -19.16
C ARG A 103 -12.39 18.04 -19.04
N GLY A 104 -11.52 17.73 -18.09
CA GLY A 104 -10.27 18.47 -17.84
C GLY A 104 -10.39 19.43 -16.66
N LEU A 105 -9.78 20.61 -16.77
CA LEU A 105 -9.97 21.66 -15.76
C LEU A 105 -11.28 22.41 -15.99
N ILE A 106 -12.01 22.58 -14.89
CA ILE A 106 -13.23 23.38 -14.83
C ILE A 106 -13.08 24.46 -13.77
N ARG A 107 -13.64 25.64 -14.02
CA ARG A 107 -13.87 26.65 -12.99
C ARG A 107 -15.25 26.42 -12.41
N VAL A 108 -15.34 26.43 -11.09
CA VAL A 108 -16.60 26.40 -10.36
C VAL A 108 -16.74 27.71 -9.59
N ARG A 109 -17.82 28.45 -9.84
CA ARG A 109 -18.17 29.69 -9.13
C ARG A 109 -19.47 29.50 -8.38
N LEU A 110 -19.45 29.72 -7.08
CA LEU A 110 -20.61 29.70 -6.20
C LEU A 110 -21.14 31.12 -6.04
N HIS A 111 -22.45 31.26 -6.19
CA HIS A 111 -23.20 32.46 -5.87
C HIS A 111 -24.17 32.12 -4.77
N ALA A 112 -24.28 32.95 -3.74
CA ALA A 112 -25.24 32.74 -2.67
C ALA A 112 -25.95 34.04 -2.28
N ARG A 113 -27.25 33.95 -2.00
CA ARG A 113 -28.08 35.06 -1.52
C ARG A 113 -29.12 34.60 -0.51
N ASN A 114 -29.66 35.56 0.24
CA ASN A 114 -30.50 35.33 1.41
C ASN A 114 -29.77 34.50 2.49
N ARG A 115 -28.46 34.76 2.65
CA ARG A 115 -27.57 34.03 3.58
C ARG A 115 -27.76 34.48 5.02
N LEU A 116 -28.95 34.25 5.56
CA LEU A 116 -29.26 34.52 6.97
C LEU A 116 -28.81 33.35 7.84
N ARG A 117 -28.12 33.65 8.94
CA ARG A 117 -27.82 32.66 9.99
C ARG A 117 -29.13 32.14 10.58
N GLU A 118 -29.17 30.85 10.90
CA GLU A 118 -30.39 30.19 11.40
C GLU A 118 -31.06 30.93 12.57
N GLY A 119 -30.29 31.44 13.53
CA GLY A 119 -30.84 32.20 14.66
C GLY A 119 -31.41 33.59 14.32
N LEU A 120 -31.20 34.07 13.09
CA LEU A 120 -31.74 35.34 12.57
C LEU A 120 -32.88 35.14 11.58
N ARG A 121 -33.10 33.91 11.10
CA ARG A 121 -34.11 33.62 10.07
C ARG A 121 -35.50 33.47 10.70
N THR A 122 -36.48 34.06 10.04
CA THR A 122 -37.91 34.00 10.34
C THR A 122 -38.68 33.32 9.22
N ASP A 123 -39.94 32.94 9.47
CA ASP A 123 -40.82 32.34 8.45
C ASP A 123 -41.15 33.28 7.28
N HIS A 124 -40.86 34.58 7.42
CA HIS A 124 -41.07 35.59 6.38
C HIS A 124 -39.86 35.77 5.46
N ASP A 125 -38.71 35.23 5.83
CA ASP A 125 -37.50 35.34 5.03
C ASP A 125 -37.53 34.37 3.84
N PRO A 126 -37.04 34.79 2.67
CA PRO A 126 -36.92 33.90 1.53
C PRO A 126 -35.92 32.77 1.85
N PRO A 127 -36.09 31.58 1.22
CA PRO A 127 -35.12 30.50 1.35
C PRO A 127 -33.74 30.95 0.86
N GLU A 128 -32.70 30.39 1.46
CA GLU A 128 -31.33 30.56 0.98
C GLU A 128 -31.19 30.00 -0.42
N GLN A 129 -30.50 30.73 -1.30
CA GLN A 129 -30.36 30.34 -2.69
C GLN A 129 -28.90 30.28 -3.11
N HIS A 130 -28.54 29.19 -3.78
CA HIS A 130 -27.20 28.93 -4.29
C HIS A 130 -27.24 28.64 -5.80
N GLU A 131 -26.41 29.34 -6.57
CA GLU A 131 -26.12 28.99 -7.96
C GLU A 131 -24.67 28.55 -8.13
N ILE A 132 -24.48 27.38 -8.75
CA ILE A 132 -23.19 26.77 -9.06
C ILE A 132 -22.95 26.92 -10.56
N HIS A 133 -22.02 27.79 -10.94
CA HIS A 133 -21.65 28.03 -12.34
C HIS A 133 -20.38 27.26 -12.68
N VAL A 134 -20.40 26.52 -13.79
CA VAL A 134 -19.28 25.66 -14.22
C VAL A 134 -18.94 25.91 -15.67
N TRP A 135 -17.65 26.07 -15.99
CA TRP A 135 -17.15 26.19 -17.36
C TRP A 135 -15.72 25.65 -17.50
N ALA A 136 -15.31 25.34 -18.73
CA ALA A 136 -13.96 24.84 -19.01
C ALA A 136 -12.91 25.95 -18.87
N VAL A 137 -11.71 25.59 -18.39
CA VAL A 137 -10.54 26.48 -18.36
C VAL A 137 -9.27 25.73 -18.77
N ALA A 138 -8.29 26.43 -19.34
CA ALA A 138 -6.98 25.87 -19.65
C ALA A 138 -5.97 26.02 -18.50
N ASP A 139 -6.25 26.96 -17.60
CA ASP A 139 -5.33 27.38 -16.55
C ASP A 139 -5.96 27.15 -15.16
N GLU A 140 -5.19 26.51 -14.27
CA GLU A 140 -5.46 26.50 -12.84
C GLU A 140 -4.98 27.82 -12.24
N THR A 141 -5.86 28.48 -11.50
CA THR A 141 -5.52 29.68 -10.73
C THR A 141 -6.06 29.54 -9.32
N PRO A 142 -5.54 30.31 -8.34
CA PRO A 142 -6.05 30.28 -6.97
C PRO A 142 -7.56 30.47 -6.90
N TRP A 143 -8.13 29.97 -5.80
CA TRP A 143 -9.48 30.35 -5.41
C TRP A 143 -9.56 31.85 -5.13
N ARG A 144 -10.74 32.45 -5.33
CA ARG A 144 -10.95 33.88 -5.17
C ARG A 144 -12.33 34.18 -4.60
N THR A 145 -12.38 35.14 -3.69
CA THR A 145 -13.61 35.85 -3.31
C THR A 145 -13.84 36.99 -4.29
N LEU A 146 -14.96 36.97 -5.01
CA LEU A 146 -15.38 38.03 -5.94
C LEU A 146 -16.33 39.02 -5.26
N VAL A 147 -17.20 38.53 -4.37
CA VAL A 147 -18.07 39.32 -3.51
C VAL A 147 -18.00 38.72 -2.12
N ALA A 148 -17.48 39.48 -1.15
CA ALA A 148 -17.37 39.03 0.22
C ALA A 148 -18.73 39.05 0.91
N ASP A 149 -19.00 38.02 1.71
CA ASP A 149 -20.19 37.97 2.55
C ASP A 149 -20.18 39.15 3.55
N PRO A 150 -21.24 39.98 3.61
CA PRO A 150 -21.32 41.05 4.61
C PRO A 150 -21.31 40.53 6.05
N GLN A 151 -21.65 39.26 6.28
CA GLN A 151 -21.61 38.58 7.57
C GLN A 151 -20.40 37.65 7.73
N ALA A 152 -19.39 37.83 6.87
CA ALA A 152 -18.18 37.02 6.83
C ALA A 152 -17.52 36.90 8.21
N ARG A 153 -17.07 35.69 8.53
CA ARG A 153 -16.17 35.45 9.65
C ARG A 153 -14.75 35.51 9.13
N GLU A 154 -13.86 36.09 9.92
CA GLU A 154 -12.43 35.98 9.62
C GLU A 154 -11.99 34.54 9.88
N TRP A 155 -11.62 33.83 8.82
CA TRP A 155 -11.04 32.49 8.88
C TRP A 155 -9.53 32.56 8.68
N GLU A 156 -8.79 31.92 9.59
CA GLU A 156 -7.36 31.77 9.44
C GLU A 156 -7.04 30.88 8.23
N GLN A 157 -6.33 31.45 7.25
CA GLN A 157 -5.79 30.70 6.12
C GLN A 157 -4.55 29.92 6.55
N LYS A 158 -4.44 28.65 6.14
CA LYS A 158 -3.31 27.78 6.50
C LYS A 158 -2.54 27.30 5.25
N PRO A 159 -1.90 28.22 4.50
CA PRO A 159 -1.23 27.89 3.23
C PRO A 159 -0.10 26.87 3.38
N ALA A 160 0.66 26.91 4.48
CA ALA A 160 1.69 25.90 4.76
C ALA A 160 1.09 24.48 4.90
N LYS A 161 -0.08 24.36 5.55
CA LYS A 161 -0.78 23.07 5.68
C LYS A 161 -1.35 22.59 4.35
N ALA A 162 -1.82 23.52 3.52
CA ALA A 162 -2.28 23.21 2.16
C ALA A 162 -1.12 22.68 1.29
N ALA A 163 0.05 23.32 1.36
CA ALA A 163 1.24 22.87 0.63
C ALA A 163 1.79 21.53 1.16
N GLU A 164 1.75 21.31 2.48
CA GLU A 164 2.04 20.00 3.09
C GLU A 164 1.15 18.90 2.48
N TRP A 165 -0.17 19.10 2.52
CA TRP A 165 -1.12 18.14 1.95
C TRP A 165 -0.89 17.95 0.45
N ALA A 166 -0.68 19.03 -0.29
CA ALA A 166 -0.47 18.99 -1.73
C ALA A 166 0.74 18.13 -2.08
N MET A 167 1.87 18.35 -1.40
CA MET A 167 3.07 17.56 -1.62
C MET A 167 2.85 16.09 -1.26
N LEU A 168 2.28 15.81 -0.08
CA LEU A 168 1.96 14.44 0.35
C LEU A 168 0.98 13.73 -0.61
N SER A 169 0.10 14.47 -1.27
CA SER A 169 -0.84 13.94 -2.27
C SER A 169 -0.15 13.51 -3.57
N LEU A 170 0.91 14.21 -3.97
CA LEU A 170 1.68 13.91 -5.17
C LEU A 170 2.60 12.70 -4.96
N VAL A 171 3.19 12.54 -3.77
CA VAL A 171 4.09 11.42 -3.44
C VAL A 171 3.40 10.30 -2.66
N ARG A 172 2.13 10.03 -3.01
CA ARG A 172 1.32 9.04 -2.31
C ARG A 172 1.93 7.65 -2.34
N ARG A 173 2.21 7.13 -1.16
CA ARG A 173 2.66 5.76 -0.94
C ARG A 173 1.46 4.83 -0.92
N ARG A 174 1.42 3.82 -1.80
CA ARG A 174 0.42 2.75 -1.72
C ARG A 174 0.44 2.20 -0.29
N SER A 175 -0.71 2.22 0.38
CA SER A 175 -0.80 1.63 1.71
C SER A 175 -0.34 0.19 1.59
N GLY A 176 0.71 -0.21 2.31
CA GLY A 176 1.29 -1.56 2.24
C GLY A 176 0.39 -2.67 2.76
N ARG A 177 -0.94 -2.46 2.74
CA ARG A 177 -1.92 -3.51 2.97
C ARG A 177 -1.72 -4.54 1.86
N PRO A 178 -1.53 -5.83 2.19
CA PRO A 178 -1.50 -6.88 1.19
C PRO A 178 -2.75 -6.75 0.32
N ALA A 179 -2.59 -6.79 -1.00
CA ALA A 179 -3.69 -6.90 -1.94
C ALA A 179 -4.33 -8.30 -1.81
N LEU A 180 -5.02 -8.54 -0.69
CA LEU A 180 -5.86 -9.72 -0.48
C LEU A 180 -7.17 -9.60 -1.28
N LEU A 181 -7.45 -8.43 -1.83
CA LEU A 181 -8.56 -8.17 -2.74
C LEU A 181 -7.99 -7.95 -4.13
N ALA A 182 -8.68 -8.51 -5.13
CA ALA A 182 -8.42 -8.22 -6.54
C ALA A 182 -8.36 -6.69 -6.75
N ALA A 183 -7.52 -6.25 -7.70
CA ALA A 183 -7.52 -4.85 -8.10
C ALA A 183 -8.97 -4.46 -8.45
N LEU A 184 -9.51 -3.48 -7.75
CA LEU A 184 -10.79 -2.89 -8.14
C LEU A 184 -10.64 -2.42 -9.59
N PRO A 185 -11.68 -2.58 -10.42
CA PRO A 185 -11.67 -1.97 -11.76
C PRO A 185 -11.34 -0.48 -11.61
N PRO A 186 -10.59 0.10 -12.57
CA PRO A 186 -10.24 1.52 -12.53
C PRO A 186 -11.51 2.35 -12.34
N ASP A 187 -11.48 3.26 -11.39
CA ASP A 187 -12.61 4.14 -11.10
C ASP A 187 -12.94 4.94 -12.38
N PRO A 188 -14.18 4.85 -12.93
CA PRO A 188 -14.56 5.63 -14.10
C PRO A 188 -14.42 7.15 -13.89
N TYR A 189 -14.33 7.60 -12.64
CA TYR A 189 -14.05 8.98 -12.27
C TYR A 189 -12.55 9.34 -12.24
N GLU A 190 -11.63 8.43 -12.55
CA GLU A 190 -10.18 8.71 -12.54
C GLU A 190 -9.51 8.62 -13.92
N ASP A 191 -10.26 8.30 -14.99
CA ASP A 191 -9.71 8.18 -16.34
C ASP A 191 -9.24 9.53 -16.90
N SER A 192 -7.93 9.74 -16.82
CA SER A 192 -7.24 10.92 -17.36
C SER A 192 -6.70 10.71 -18.79
N THR A 193 -7.01 9.57 -19.41
CA THR A 193 -6.54 9.24 -20.76
C THR A 193 -7.04 10.27 -21.77
N GLY A 194 -6.12 10.79 -22.58
CA GLY A 194 -6.41 11.74 -23.64
C GLY A 194 -6.71 13.18 -23.18
N LEU A 195 -6.58 13.48 -21.88
CA LEU A 195 -6.73 14.84 -21.38
C LEU A 195 -5.42 15.63 -21.53
N ALA A 196 -5.53 16.87 -22.00
CA ALA A 196 -4.39 17.75 -22.21
C ALA A 196 -3.70 18.11 -20.89
N ARG A 197 -2.38 18.32 -20.96
CA ARG A 197 -1.61 18.97 -19.90
C ARG A 197 -2.04 20.44 -19.84
N VAL A 198 -1.97 21.03 -18.66
CA VAL A 198 -2.54 22.35 -18.33
C VAL A 198 -1.47 23.29 -17.81
N ALA A 199 -1.84 24.55 -17.57
CA ALA A 199 -0.97 25.48 -16.88
C ALA A 199 -1.47 25.79 -15.46
N VAL A 200 -0.53 26.07 -14.56
CA VAL A 200 -0.76 26.61 -13.22
C VAL A 200 -0.26 28.05 -13.21
N VAL A 201 -1.13 28.99 -12.86
CA VAL A 201 -0.83 30.43 -12.94
C VAL A 201 -0.92 31.06 -11.56
N ARG A 202 0.10 31.82 -11.17
CA ARG A 202 0.14 32.61 -9.93
C ARG A 202 0.55 34.03 -10.22
N HIS A 203 -0.14 34.98 -9.58
CA HIS A 203 0.12 36.40 -9.72
C HIS A 203 0.50 36.99 -8.36
N ARG A 204 1.49 37.88 -8.32
CA ARG A 204 1.97 38.58 -7.13
C ARG A 204 2.24 40.04 -7.46
N ALA A 205 1.83 40.95 -6.57
CA ALA A 205 2.03 42.39 -6.77
C ALA A 205 3.51 42.80 -6.64
N GLY A 206 4.28 42.08 -5.83
CA GLY A 206 5.71 42.33 -5.60
C GLY A 206 6.63 41.35 -6.36
N PRO A 207 7.93 41.70 -6.48
CA PRO A 207 8.93 40.78 -7.01
C PRO A 207 9.00 39.50 -6.19
N VAL A 208 9.12 38.38 -6.89
CA VAL A 208 9.24 37.04 -6.33
C VAL A 208 10.54 36.41 -6.80
N GLU A 209 11.28 35.84 -5.85
CA GLU A 209 12.46 35.03 -6.14
C GLU A 209 12.03 33.59 -6.38
N LEU A 210 12.43 33.00 -7.51
CA LEU A 210 12.12 31.61 -7.78
C LEU A 210 13.14 30.69 -7.08
N PRO A 211 12.70 29.65 -6.38
CA PRO A 211 13.62 28.63 -5.90
C PRO A 211 14.32 27.96 -7.08
N VAL A 212 15.65 27.94 -7.06
CA VAL A 212 16.49 27.20 -8.01
C VAL A 212 17.22 26.12 -7.24
N GLY A 213 17.27 24.90 -7.80
CA GLY A 213 17.95 23.76 -7.19
C GLY A 213 17.01 22.61 -6.89
N VAL A 214 17.27 21.89 -5.80
CA VAL A 214 16.58 20.64 -5.45
C VAL A 214 15.67 20.86 -4.26
N LEU A 215 14.38 20.54 -4.42
CA LEU A 215 13.41 20.50 -3.33
C LEU A 215 13.24 19.03 -2.88
N PRO A 216 13.63 18.67 -1.66
CA PRO A 216 13.50 17.30 -1.17
C PRO A 216 12.04 16.94 -0.88
N VAL A 217 11.62 15.76 -1.36
CA VAL A 217 10.27 15.21 -1.21
C VAL A 217 10.31 13.74 -0.78
N GLY A 218 11.04 13.48 0.31
CA GLY A 218 11.11 12.15 0.91
C GLY A 218 12.07 11.23 0.14
N ASP A 219 11.54 10.34 -0.70
CA ASP A 219 12.37 9.49 -1.57
C ASP A 219 12.56 10.06 -2.98
N LEU A 220 11.90 11.19 -3.26
CA LEU A 220 11.95 11.87 -4.52
C LEU A 220 12.46 13.29 -4.32
N ASP A 221 12.89 13.89 -5.40
CA ASP A 221 13.32 15.26 -5.51
C ASP A 221 12.55 15.97 -6.62
N ILE A 222 12.22 17.24 -6.41
CA ILE A 222 11.85 18.15 -7.50
C ILE A 222 13.10 18.95 -7.86
N ARG A 223 13.49 18.91 -9.13
CA ARG A 223 14.59 19.71 -9.66
C ARG A 223 14.04 20.91 -10.42
N LEU A 224 14.46 22.09 -9.99
CA LEU A 224 14.19 23.38 -10.60
C LEU A 224 15.47 23.90 -11.23
N GLU A 225 15.62 23.66 -12.53
CA GLU A 225 16.83 23.98 -13.29
C GLU A 225 16.62 25.23 -14.13
N ARG A 226 17.54 26.19 -14.06
CA ARG A 226 17.44 27.45 -14.81
C ARG A 226 17.83 27.26 -16.27
N ILE A 227 16.93 27.62 -17.17
CA ILE A 227 17.19 27.71 -18.61
C ILE A 227 17.69 29.12 -18.94
N ASP A 228 16.98 30.15 -18.45
CA ASP A 228 17.30 31.56 -18.63
C ASP A 228 16.83 32.40 -17.42
N ASP A 229 16.92 33.73 -17.50
CA ASP A 229 16.56 34.63 -16.39
C ASP A 229 15.09 34.51 -15.96
N THR A 230 14.22 34.06 -16.86
CA THR A 230 12.76 34.01 -16.70
C THR A 230 12.18 32.60 -16.75
N THR A 231 12.97 31.60 -17.16
CA THR A 231 12.49 30.24 -17.42
C THR A 231 13.25 29.19 -16.62
N LEU A 232 12.51 28.29 -15.97
CA LEU A 232 13.00 27.09 -15.29
C LEU A 232 12.37 25.83 -15.89
N THR A 233 13.08 24.72 -15.80
CA THR A 233 12.53 23.36 -15.95
C THR A 233 12.14 22.83 -14.58
N TRP A 234 10.94 22.27 -14.48
CA TRP A 234 10.47 21.48 -13.34
C TRP A 234 10.53 19.99 -13.71
N SER A 235 11.24 19.18 -12.94
CA SER A 235 11.28 17.72 -13.16
C SER A 235 11.30 16.95 -11.84
N TRP A 236 10.77 15.73 -11.88
CA TRP A 236 10.86 14.79 -10.76
C TRP A 236 12.06 13.87 -10.95
N ALA A 237 12.73 13.54 -9.85
CA ALA A 237 13.79 12.54 -9.83
C ALA A 237 13.70 11.69 -8.55
N THR A 238 14.33 10.52 -8.55
CA THR A 238 14.58 9.78 -7.30
C THR A 238 15.63 10.52 -6.48
N ALA A 239 15.39 10.64 -5.17
CA ALA A 239 16.35 11.23 -4.25
C ALA A 239 17.61 10.36 -4.16
N ALA A 240 18.76 11.00 -3.99
CA ALA A 240 20.03 10.30 -3.74
C ALA A 240 19.99 9.51 -2.43
N ASP A 241 19.37 10.09 -1.40
CA ASP A 241 19.25 9.53 -0.06
C ASP A 241 17.76 9.33 0.31
N PRO A 242 17.09 8.28 -0.19
CA PRO A 242 15.71 8.02 0.13
C PRO A 242 15.53 7.68 1.62
N ILE A 243 14.55 8.30 2.26
CA ILE A 243 14.37 8.20 3.72
C ILE A 243 13.51 7.01 4.16
N PHE A 244 12.78 6.38 3.24
CA PHE A 244 11.88 5.28 3.58
C PHE A 244 12.50 3.90 3.32
N PRO A 245 12.17 2.85 4.13
CA PRO A 245 12.73 1.50 3.98
C PRO A 245 12.45 0.81 2.63
N LYS A 246 11.38 1.24 1.95
CA LYS A 246 11.03 0.83 0.58
C LYS A 246 10.84 2.13 -0.20
N PRO A 247 11.88 2.65 -0.86
CA PRO A 247 11.83 3.92 -1.58
C PRO A 247 10.76 3.92 -2.68
N LEU A 248 10.19 5.08 -2.98
CA LEU A 248 9.35 5.27 -4.17
C LEU A 248 10.24 5.25 -5.42
N THR A 249 9.85 4.46 -6.41
CA THR A 249 10.54 4.39 -7.71
C THR A 249 9.71 4.95 -8.86
N THR A 250 8.41 5.15 -8.63
CA THR A 250 7.49 5.74 -9.62
C THR A 250 7.42 7.24 -9.40
N LEU A 251 7.73 8.02 -10.43
CA LEU A 251 7.63 9.47 -10.39
C LEU A 251 6.16 9.90 -10.52
N PRO A 252 5.75 10.99 -9.85
CA PRO A 252 4.42 11.57 -10.07
C PRO A 252 4.21 11.92 -11.55
N ASP A 253 5.26 12.41 -12.20
CA ASP A 253 5.29 12.78 -13.60
C ASP A 253 6.68 12.50 -14.16
N GLU A 254 6.76 11.75 -15.25
CA GLU A 254 8.03 11.43 -15.93
C GLU A 254 8.43 12.51 -16.94
N GLU A 255 7.48 13.34 -17.38
CA GLU A 255 7.72 14.41 -18.33
C GLU A 255 8.07 15.71 -17.59
N PRO A 256 9.18 16.38 -17.93
CA PRO A 256 9.50 17.69 -17.37
C PRO A 256 8.52 18.75 -17.87
N SER A 257 8.26 19.74 -17.02
CA SER A 257 7.37 20.87 -17.28
C SER A 257 8.14 22.20 -17.23
N THR A 258 7.56 23.27 -17.78
CA THR A 258 8.24 24.57 -17.93
C THR A 258 7.63 25.59 -17.00
N VAL A 259 8.45 26.33 -16.26
CA VAL A 259 8.01 27.42 -15.38
C VAL A 259 8.54 28.74 -15.96
N ARG A 260 7.65 29.68 -16.26
CA ARG A 260 7.98 31.01 -16.78
C ARG A 260 7.56 32.07 -15.78
N LEU A 261 8.41 33.08 -15.59
CA LEU A 261 8.11 34.26 -14.79
C LEU A 261 8.13 35.49 -15.69
N THR A 262 7.00 36.20 -15.74
CA THR A 262 6.89 37.45 -16.48
C THR A 262 6.59 38.62 -15.53
N SER A 263 7.32 39.71 -15.70
CA SER A 263 7.04 40.99 -15.02
C SER A 263 6.14 41.86 -15.89
N GLY A 264 5.13 42.47 -15.29
CA GLY A 264 4.22 43.42 -15.93
C GLY A 264 3.91 44.61 -15.02
N PRO A 265 3.11 45.58 -15.50
CA PRO A 265 2.75 46.78 -14.72
C PRO A 265 2.01 46.45 -13.42
N ASP A 266 1.29 45.33 -13.39
CA ASP A 266 0.48 44.90 -12.24
C ASP A 266 1.24 43.93 -11.30
N GLY A 267 2.53 43.66 -11.57
CA GLY A 267 3.36 42.75 -10.77
C GLY A 267 3.93 41.58 -11.59
N PHE A 268 4.11 40.44 -10.95
CA PHE A 268 4.75 39.25 -11.50
C PHE A 268 3.76 38.13 -11.72
N THR A 269 3.90 37.42 -12.83
CA THR A 269 3.08 36.25 -13.17
C THR A 269 3.98 35.04 -13.35
N LEU A 270 3.82 34.04 -12.49
CA LEU A 270 4.37 32.71 -12.67
C LEU A 270 3.39 31.87 -13.46
N ARG A 271 3.86 31.24 -14.53
CA ARG A 271 3.12 30.27 -15.35
C ARG A 271 3.90 28.96 -15.43
N HIS A 272 3.37 27.91 -14.83
CA HIS A 272 3.93 26.56 -14.89
C HIS A 272 3.13 25.72 -15.90
N GLU A 273 3.71 25.51 -17.07
CA GLU A 273 3.11 24.88 -18.26
C GLU A 273 3.45 23.41 -18.38
N GLY A 274 2.54 22.63 -18.94
CA GLY A 274 2.73 21.21 -19.13
C GLY A 274 2.57 20.44 -17.82
N VAL A 275 1.66 20.86 -16.94
CA VAL A 275 1.34 20.13 -15.70
C VAL A 275 0.23 19.12 -15.99
N LEU A 276 0.32 17.90 -15.45
CA LEU A 276 -0.82 16.97 -15.48
C LEU A 276 -2.03 17.58 -14.77
N GLY A 277 -3.20 17.60 -15.40
CA GLY A 277 -4.36 18.30 -14.83
C GLY A 277 -4.78 17.81 -13.44
N ARG A 278 -4.63 16.51 -13.16
CA ARG A 278 -4.84 15.94 -11.81
C ARG A 278 -3.89 16.48 -10.73
N HIS A 279 -2.74 17.03 -11.12
CA HIS A 279 -1.75 17.62 -10.22
C HIS A 279 -1.83 19.15 -10.15
N ALA A 280 -2.58 19.80 -11.05
CA ALA A 280 -2.56 21.25 -11.20
C ALA A 280 -2.86 22.00 -9.89
N SER A 281 -3.93 21.63 -9.19
CA SER A 281 -4.27 22.25 -7.90
C SER A 281 -3.20 22.03 -6.83
N ALA A 282 -2.62 20.82 -6.73
CA ALA A 282 -1.57 20.54 -5.76
C ALA A 282 -0.28 21.32 -6.07
N VAL A 283 0.14 21.35 -7.33
CA VAL A 283 1.28 22.14 -7.79
C VAL A 283 1.05 23.63 -7.54
N GLY A 284 -0.17 24.11 -7.76
CA GLY A 284 -0.56 25.47 -7.45
C GLY A 284 -0.41 25.85 -5.98
N LEU A 285 -0.86 24.98 -5.07
CA LEU A 285 -0.70 25.18 -3.61
C LEU A 285 0.77 25.14 -3.15
N ILE A 286 1.59 24.31 -3.79
CA ILE A 286 3.04 24.30 -3.56
C ILE A 286 3.65 25.65 -4.00
N TRP A 287 3.27 26.15 -5.18
CA TRP A 287 3.73 27.46 -5.64
C TRP A 287 3.28 28.60 -4.74
N ASP A 288 2.04 28.60 -4.26
CA ASP A 288 1.57 29.61 -3.31
C ASP A 288 2.48 29.68 -2.08
N HIS A 289 2.84 28.53 -1.51
CA HIS A 289 3.78 28.52 -0.39
C HIS A 289 5.20 28.96 -0.76
N LEU A 290 5.76 28.45 -1.86
CA LEU A 290 7.12 28.77 -2.29
C LEU A 290 7.30 30.26 -2.61
N LEU A 291 6.25 30.92 -3.13
CA LEU A 291 6.28 32.34 -3.47
C LEU A 291 6.04 33.25 -2.25
N ASP A 292 5.23 32.81 -1.28
CA ASP A 292 4.80 33.68 -0.16
C ASP A 292 5.63 33.51 1.12
N ALA A 293 6.28 32.36 1.30
CA ALA A 293 6.99 32.02 2.54
C ALA A 293 8.32 31.31 2.26
N PRO A 294 9.38 32.05 1.87
CA PRO A 294 10.71 31.48 1.74
C PRO A 294 11.20 31.01 3.12
N GLY A 295 11.14 29.71 3.37
CA GLY A 295 11.38 29.13 4.68
C GLY A 295 11.42 27.60 4.66
N PRO A 296 11.33 26.96 5.83
CA PRO A 296 11.31 25.50 5.91
C PRO A 296 10.14 24.92 5.12
N LEU A 297 10.42 23.90 4.30
CA LEU A 297 9.40 23.23 3.50
C LEU A 297 8.42 22.48 4.42
N PRO A 298 7.10 22.76 4.36
CA PRO A 298 6.14 22.30 5.36
C PRO A 298 5.91 20.78 5.30
N TRP A 299 6.27 20.13 4.19
CA TRP A 299 6.18 18.68 4.03
C TRP A 299 7.40 17.91 4.56
N SER A 300 8.53 18.56 4.84
CA SER A 300 9.76 17.85 5.23
C SER A 300 9.63 17.09 6.55
N GLU A 301 9.09 17.73 7.59
CA GLU A 301 8.91 17.09 8.90
C GLU A 301 7.84 15.98 8.88
N PRO A 302 6.64 16.19 8.29
CA PRO A 302 5.66 15.14 8.11
C PRO A 302 6.19 13.91 7.35
N LEU A 303 6.99 14.11 6.28
CA LEU A 303 7.60 13.01 5.54
C LEU A 303 8.62 12.24 6.39
N ARG A 304 9.47 12.92 7.17
CA ARG A 304 10.40 12.28 8.11
C ARG A 304 9.67 11.49 9.20
N ALA A 305 8.60 12.06 9.76
CA ALA A 305 7.77 11.37 10.74
C ALA A 305 7.08 10.12 10.16
N GLN A 306 6.60 10.18 8.91
CA GLN A 306 6.04 9.02 8.21
C GLN A 306 7.13 7.96 7.94
N ALA A 307 8.33 8.37 7.56
CA ALA A 307 9.46 7.47 7.32
C ALA A 307 9.90 6.74 8.59
N ALA A 308 10.01 7.45 9.71
CA ALA A 308 10.33 6.84 11.02
C ALA A 308 9.28 5.79 11.43
N LYS A 309 7.98 6.10 11.26
CA LYS A 309 6.89 5.14 11.52
C LYS A 309 6.98 3.93 10.60
N ALA A 310 7.32 4.13 9.32
CA ALA A 310 7.48 3.04 8.37
C ALA A 310 8.69 2.15 8.71
N ALA A 311 9.81 2.73 9.11
CA ALA A 311 11.01 2.02 9.56
C ALA A 311 10.71 1.18 10.81
N ALA A 312 10.04 1.76 11.82
CA ALA A 312 9.64 1.03 13.02
C ALA A 312 8.70 -0.16 12.69
N ARG A 313 7.75 0.02 11.76
CA ARG A 313 6.88 -1.08 11.30
C ARG A 313 7.67 -2.15 10.55
N ALA A 314 8.56 -1.76 9.64
CA ALA A 314 9.38 -2.71 8.88
C ALA A 314 10.28 -3.53 9.80
N GLU A 315 10.89 -2.90 10.80
CA GLU A 315 11.70 -3.58 11.80
C GLU A 315 10.86 -4.55 12.64
N ARG A 316 9.69 -4.14 13.12
CA ARG A 316 8.77 -5.05 13.82
C ARG A 316 8.37 -6.24 12.95
N SER A 317 8.08 -6.00 11.67
CA SER A 317 7.74 -7.07 10.72
C SER A 317 8.91 -8.02 10.48
N ARG A 318 10.15 -7.52 10.39
CA ARG A 318 11.36 -8.35 10.30
C ARG A 318 11.51 -9.21 11.54
N ARG A 319 11.46 -8.63 12.74
CA ARG A 319 11.54 -9.38 14.01
C ARG A 319 10.48 -10.48 14.10
N LEU A 320 9.23 -10.16 13.77
CA LEU A 320 8.15 -11.17 13.76
C LEU A 320 8.39 -12.26 12.71
N ALA A 321 8.98 -11.92 11.57
CA ALA A 321 9.35 -12.91 10.55
C ALA A 321 10.51 -13.79 11.03
N ASP A 322 11.53 -13.20 11.64
CA ASP A 322 12.70 -13.90 12.19
C ASP A 322 12.29 -14.81 13.37
N GLU A 323 11.41 -14.34 14.25
CA GLU A 323 10.82 -15.12 15.34
C GLU A 323 9.99 -16.29 14.79
N ARG A 324 9.21 -16.07 13.73
CA ARG A 324 8.44 -17.13 13.07
C ARG A 324 9.34 -18.14 12.37
N ASP A 325 10.39 -17.68 11.68
CA ASP A 325 11.38 -18.57 11.06
C ASP A 325 12.07 -19.39 12.16
N ALA A 326 12.59 -18.76 13.21
CA ALA A 326 13.20 -19.45 14.34
C ALA A 326 12.24 -20.46 14.98
N ALA A 327 10.97 -20.12 15.19
CA ALA A 327 9.96 -21.03 15.73
C ALA A 327 9.72 -22.26 14.83
N GLN A 328 9.69 -22.07 13.49
CA GLN A 328 9.60 -23.19 12.53
C GLN A 328 10.84 -24.10 12.52
N TRP A 329 11.94 -23.65 13.14
CA TRP A 329 13.22 -24.34 13.20
C TRP A 329 13.63 -24.73 14.64
N GLY A 330 12.66 -24.88 15.54
CA GLY A 330 12.92 -25.32 16.92
C GLY A 330 13.53 -24.24 17.82
N GLY A 331 13.23 -22.97 17.56
CA GLY A 331 13.63 -21.81 18.37
C GLY A 331 14.93 -21.13 17.95
N ARG A 332 15.62 -21.62 16.93
CA ARG A 332 16.85 -21.00 16.38
C ARG A 332 16.83 -21.00 14.85
N PRO A 333 17.28 -19.92 14.19
CA PRO A 333 17.34 -19.88 12.73
C PRO A 333 18.31 -20.95 12.18
N PRO A 334 18.01 -21.55 11.03
CA PRO A 334 18.88 -22.54 10.37
C PRO A 334 20.08 -21.87 9.69
N SER A 335 21.09 -22.66 9.35
CA SER A 335 22.15 -22.26 8.42
C SER A 335 21.62 -22.18 6.98
N ASP A 336 22.35 -21.52 6.08
CA ASP A 336 21.99 -21.48 4.66
C ASP A 336 22.07 -22.84 3.97
N ARG A 337 22.96 -23.74 4.44
CA ARG A 337 23.02 -25.12 3.96
C ARG A 337 21.72 -25.84 4.31
N MET A 338 21.29 -25.73 5.56
CA MET A 338 20.07 -26.36 6.06
C MET A 338 18.81 -25.81 5.38
N ARG A 339 18.77 -24.52 5.03
CA ARG A 339 17.65 -23.92 4.26
C ARG A 339 17.49 -24.51 2.86
N LYS A 340 18.60 -24.93 2.23
CA LYS A 340 18.62 -25.43 0.84
C LYS A 340 18.29 -26.91 0.73
N LEU A 341 18.31 -27.66 1.84
CA LEU A 341 18.02 -29.08 1.82
C LEU A 341 16.53 -29.31 1.53
N PRO A 342 16.18 -30.10 0.50
CA PRO A 342 14.83 -30.62 0.36
C PRO A 342 14.57 -31.61 1.52
N GLY A 343 13.33 -31.72 1.99
CA GLY A 343 12.93 -32.79 2.91
C GLY A 343 12.54 -32.33 4.31
N LYS A 344 12.82 -33.17 5.30
CA LYS A 344 12.23 -33.15 6.65
C LYS A 344 13.03 -32.36 7.68
N ALA A 345 14.00 -31.54 7.26
CA ALA A 345 14.84 -30.76 8.16
C ALA A 345 14.06 -29.87 9.14
N ARG A 346 13.03 -29.15 8.68
CA ARG A 346 12.14 -28.37 9.56
C ARG A 346 11.38 -29.25 10.54
N SER A 347 10.86 -30.38 10.07
CA SER A 347 10.13 -31.33 10.90
C SER A 347 11.03 -31.95 11.98
N LEU A 348 12.26 -32.30 11.63
CA LEU A 348 13.26 -32.77 12.60
C LEU A 348 13.64 -31.68 13.59
N ALA A 349 13.79 -30.43 13.15
CA ALA A 349 14.07 -29.29 14.04
C ALA A 349 12.99 -29.10 15.12
N LEU A 350 11.72 -29.34 14.77
CA LEU A 350 10.58 -29.26 15.68
C LEU A 350 10.49 -30.45 16.64
N VAL A 351 11.02 -31.61 16.25
CA VAL A 351 11.05 -32.83 17.07
C VAL A 351 12.25 -32.82 18.01
N ASP A 352 13.46 -32.63 17.48
CA ASP A 352 14.69 -32.54 18.25
C ASP A 352 15.73 -31.68 17.51
N ARG A 353 15.88 -30.45 17.98
CA ARG A 353 16.83 -29.49 17.41
C ARG A 353 18.30 -29.88 17.65
N ALA A 354 18.61 -30.55 18.75
CA ALA A 354 19.98 -30.89 19.10
C ALA A 354 20.52 -31.99 18.17
N VAL A 355 19.69 -32.98 17.84
CA VAL A 355 20.01 -34.00 16.84
C VAL A 355 20.26 -33.36 15.47
N LEU A 356 19.39 -32.44 15.03
CA LEU A 356 19.55 -31.77 13.74
C LEU A 356 20.89 -31.00 13.66
N ASP A 357 21.20 -30.21 14.69
CA ASP A 357 22.46 -29.46 14.76
C ASP A 357 23.67 -30.40 14.76
N ALA A 358 23.60 -31.52 15.48
CA ALA A 358 24.69 -32.49 15.52
C ALA A 358 24.93 -33.14 14.15
N LEU A 359 23.85 -33.54 13.44
CA LEU A 359 23.94 -34.09 12.09
C LEU A 359 24.61 -33.13 11.11
N GLU A 360 24.32 -31.83 11.20
CA GLU A 360 24.92 -30.82 10.31
C GLU A 360 26.45 -30.75 10.43
N THR A 361 26.98 -31.04 11.61
CA THR A 361 28.44 -31.01 11.87
C THR A 361 29.18 -32.26 11.42
N LEU A 362 28.47 -33.33 11.04
CA LEU A 362 29.10 -34.59 10.66
C LEU A 362 29.69 -34.55 9.24
N PRO A 363 30.82 -35.23 9.00
CA PRO A 363 31.30 -35.52 7.65
C PRO A 363 30.29 -36.37 6.86
N GLY A 364 30.24 -36.20 5.54
CA GLY A 364 29.26 -36.87 4.69
C GLY A 364 29.25 -38.41 4.81
N ALA A 365 30.41 -39.05 4.99
CA ALA A 365 30.50 -40.48 5.23
C ALA A 365 29.78 -40.91 6.52
N ARG A 366 29.95 -40.14 7.61
CA ARG A 366 29.25 -40.39 8.88
C ARG A 366 27.76 -40.12 8.77
N CYS A 367 27.34 -39.12 7.99
CA CYS A 367 25.92 -38.92 7.70
C CYS A 367 25.30 -40.16 7.02
N ARG A 368 25.99 -40.78 6.06
CA ARG A 368 25.53 -42.03 5.42
C ARG A 368 25.41 -43.19 6.41
N GLU A 369 26.40 -43.38 7.26
CA GLU A 369 26.36 -44.41 8.31
C GLU A 369 25.17 -44.22 9.25
N VAL A 370 24.93 -42.97 9.68
CA VAL A 370 23.79 -42.62 10.54
C VAL A 370 22.46 -42.84 9.81
N ALA A 371 22.38 -42.49 8.53
CA ALA A 371 21.19 -42.73 7.71
C ALA A 371 20.85 -44.23 7.63
N CYS A 372 21.84 -45.08 7.28
CA CYS A 372 21.65 -46.53 7.21
C CYS A 372 21.25 -47.11 8.57
N TRP A 373 21.89 -46.65 9.66
CA TRP A 373 21.54 -47.06 11.02
C TRP A 373 20.09 -46.71 11.37
N ALA A 374 19.66 -45.47 11.10
CA ALA A 374 18.32 -45.00 11.39
C ALA A 374 17.28 -45.77 10.56
N ALA A 375 17.53 -45.97 9.26
CA ALA A 375 16.68 -46.75 8.37
C ALA A 375 16.52 -48.19 8.85
N ARG A 376 17.62 -48.88 9.21
CA ARG A 376 17.55 -50.23 9.77
C ARG A 376 16.76 -50.28 11.06
N ARG A 377 16.92 -49.30 11.94
CA ARG A 377 16.16 -49.22 13.20
C ARG A 377 14.67 -49.03 12.94
N ALA A 378 14.29 -48.19 11.98
CA ALA A 378 12.92 -47.99 11.53
C ALA A 378 12.33 -49.29 10.96
N MET A 379 13.07 -49.98 10.09
CA MET A 379 12.61 -51.24 9.49
C MET A 379 12.42 -52.32 10.56
N ARG A 380 13.32 -52.40 11.54
CA ARG A 380 13.21 -53.35 12.65
C ARG A 380 11.97 -53.11 13.50
N VAL A 381 11.74 -51.87 13.95
CA VAL A 381 10.59 -51.57 14.83
C VAL A 381 9.25 -51.79 14.12
N ALA A 382 9.21 -51.60 12.80
CA ALA A 382 8.03 -51.85 11.97
C ALA A 382 7.88 -53.31 11.50
N GLY A 383 8.80 -54.22 11.89
CA GLY A 383 8.77 -55.63 11.46
C GLY A 383 9.12 -55.86 9.98
N LEU A 384 9.74 -54.88 9.32
CA LEU A 384 10.08 -54.90 7.90
C LEU A 384 11.48 -55.47 7.62
N GLU A 385 12.35 -55.56 8.63
CA GLU A 385 13.75 -56.01 8.47
C GLU A 385 13.88 -57.45 7.92
N GLY A 386 12.88 -58.31 8.15
CA GLY A 386 12.86 -59.70 7.68
C GLY A 386 12.23 -59.91 6.30
N ILE A 387 11.64 -58.87 5.69
CA ILE A 387 11.01 -58.99 4.37
C ILE A 387 12.10 -59.02 3.30
N GLY A 388 12.16 -60.09 2.52
CA GLY A 388 13.31 -60.40 1.66
C GLY A 388 13.79 -59.24 0.79
N TRP A 389 12.87 -58.58 0.08
CA TRP A 389 13.23 -57.45 -0.79
C TRP A 389 13.65 -56.19 -0.02
N ILE A 390 13.20 -55.99 1.23
CA ILE A 390 13.64 -54.87 2.09
C ILE A 390 15.02 -55.19 2.68
N ALA A 391 15.24 -56.43 3.11
CA ALA A 391 16.51 -56.90 3.65
C ALA A 391 17.66 -56.79 2.63
N GLU A 392 17.39 -57.13 1.37
CA GLU A 392 18.33 -56.96 0.26
C GLU A 392 18.72 -55.48 0.07
N ILE A 393 17.74 -54.57 0.11
CA ILE A 393 17.97 -53.12 -0.06
C ILE A 393 18.76 -52.54 1.11
N LEU A 394 18.46 -52.94 2.35
CA LEU A 394 19.24 -52.55 3.53
C LEU A 394 20.70 -53.01 3.42
N THR A 395 20.92 -54.24 2.95
CA THR A 395 22.26 -54.81 2.77
C THR A 395 23.03 -54.06 1.68
N ALA A 396 22.38 -53.75 0.55
CA ALA A 396 22.96 -52.96 -0.53
C ALA A 396 23.34 -51.55 -0.04
N ALA A 397 22.47 -50.89 0.73
CA ALA A 397 22.73 -49.56 1.27
C ALA A 397 23.95 -49.54 2.21
N GLU A 398 24.09 -50.54 3.08
CA GLU A 398 25.24 -50.67 3.99
C GLU A 398 26.55 -50.98 3.28
N ALA A 399 26.48 -51.72 2.18
CA ALA A 399 27.62 -51.97 1.30
C ALA A 399 27.98 -50.75 0.42
N GLY A 400 27.22 -49.65 0.49
CA GLY A 400 27.40 -48.47 -0.36
C GLY A 400 27.05 -48.73 -1.83
N GLN A 401 26.23 -49.74 -2.10
CA GLN A 401 25.80 -50.08 -3.46
C GLN A 401 24.60 -49.20 -3.89
N PRO A 402 24.44 -48.97 -5.21
CA PRO A 402 23.28 -48.25 -5.74
C PRO A 402 21.97 -48.94 -5.35
N LEU A 403 20.98 -48.15 -4.92
CA LEU A 403 19.67 -48.66 -4.55
C LEU A 403 18.77 -48.81 -5.79
N PRO A 404 17.78 -49.72 -5.76
CA PRO A 404 16.86 -49.91 -6.88
C PRO A 404 16.06 -48.65 -7.18
N GLU A 405 15.93 -48.29 -8.47
CA GLU A 405 15.10 -47.15 -8.92
C GLU A 405 13.63 -47.28 -8.51
N SER A 406 13.16 -48.51 -8.30
CA SER A 406 11.78 -48.82 -7.88
C SER A 406 11.47 -48.47 -6.42
N LEU A 407 12.46 -48.06 -5.62
CA LEU A 407 12.31 -47.83 -4.17
C LEU A 407 11.35 -46.67 -3.81
N GLY A 408 11.01 -45.80 -4.75
CA GLY A 408 10.05 -44.69 -4.55
C GLY A 408 8.59 -45.15 -4.45
N VAL A 409 7.71 -44.55 -5.27
CA VAL A 409 6.26 -44.82 -5.25
C VAL A 409 5.95 -46.31 -5.50
N ALA A 410 6.68 -46.97 -6.39
CA ALA A 410 6.47 -48.39 -6.68
C ALA A 410 6.79 -49.29 -5.46
N GLY A 411 7.88 -48.99 -4.75
CA GLY A 411 8.24 -49.67 -3.50
C GLY A 411 7.21 -49.45 -2.39
N PHE A 412 6.66 -48.23 -2.27
CA PHE A 412 5.60 -47.94 -1.31
C PHE A 412 4.29 -48.69 -1.65
N ASN A 413 3.91 -48.76 -2.93
CA ASN A 413 2.73 -49.53 -3.35
C ASN A 413 2.93 -51.04 -3.11
N ARG A 414 4.16 -51.54 -3.32
CA ARG A 414 4.51 -52.92 -2.98
C ARG A 414 4.36 -53.17 -1.48
N LEU A 415 4.89 -52.28 -0.63
CA LEU A 415 4.75 -52.36 0.82
C LEU A 415 3.28 -52.53 1.25
N LEU A 416 2.36 -51.76 0.66
CA LEU A 416 0.94 -51.81 1.02
C LEU A 416 0.18 -53.04 0.50
N SER A 417 0.73 -53.71 -0.51
CA SER A 417 0.06 -54.84 -1.20
C SER A 417 0.67 -56.19 -0.85
N ASP A 418 1.83 -56.19 -0.19
CA ASP A 418 2.60 -57.39 0.14
C ASP A 418 1.98 -58.09 1.36
N PRO A 419 1.48 -59.34 1.22
CA PRO A 419 0.79 -60.04 2.31
C PRO A 419 1.71 -60.40 3.47
N ASP A 420 3.03 -60.42 3.27
CA ASP A 420 4.00 -60.72 4.32
C ASP A 420 4.29 -59.48 5.20
N VAL A 421 3.81 -58.30 4.81
CA VAL A 421 4.02 -57.05 5.56
C VAL A 421 3.05 -56.94 6.74
N PRO A 422 3.55 -56.78 7.99
CA PRO A 422 2.69 -56.59 9.14
C PRO A 422 1.91 -55.27 9.04
N HIS A 423 0.75 -55.22 9.68
CA HIS A 423 -0.10 -54.02 9.72
C HIS A 423 -0.30 -53.59 11.18
N THR A 424 0.69 -52.89 11.73
CA THR A 424 0.65 -52.35 13.10
C THR A 424 0.46 -50.84 13.06
N THR A 425 -0.18 -50.27 14.08
CA THR A 425 -0.32 -48.81 14.19
C THR A 425 0.54 -48.25 15.31
N VAL A 426 0.92 -46.98 15.15
CA VAL A 426 1.59 -46.20 16.19
C VAL A 426 0.90 -44.84 16.35
N PRO A 427 0.91 -44.28 17.57
CA PRO A 427 0.42 -42.93 17.80
C PRO A 427 1.37 -41.91 17.15
N MET A 428 0.78 -40.95 16.43
CA MET A 428 1.48 -39.82 15.86
C MET A 428 1.14 -38.55 16.63
N HIS A 429 2.16 -37.96 17.25
CA HIS A 429 2.06 -36.69 17.96
C HIS A 429 2.59 -35.56 17.08
N LEU A 430 1.69 -34.87 16.37
CA LEU A 430 2.03 -33.68 15.59
C LEU A 430 1.76 -32.41 16.42
N PRO A 431 2.70 -31.44 16.47
CA PRO A 431 2.46 -30.17 17.16
C PRO A 431 1.20 -29.46 16.62
N GLY A 432 0.22 -29.24 17.50
CA GLY A 432 -1.05 -28.54 17.14
C GLY A 432 -2.17 -29.43 16.61
N HIS A 433 -1.95 -30.75 16.47
CA HIS A 433 -2.98 -31.73 16.13
C HIS A 433 -3.12 -32.77 17.25
N GLY A 434 -4.33 -33.31 17.45
CA GLY A 434 -4.56 -34.41 18.41
C GLY A 434 -3.80 -35.69 18.02
N VAL A 435 -3.83 -36.68 18.90
CA VAL A 435 -3.20 -37.99 18.62
C VAL A 435 -3.96 -38.69 17.49
N SER A 436 -3.24 -39.10 16.45
CA SER A 436 -3.78 -39.94 15.37
C SER A 436 -3.00 -41.24 15.29
N GLU A 437 -3.70 -42.35 15.07
CA GLU A 437 -3.08 -43.62 14.72
C GLU A 437 -2.63 -43.60 13.26
N ILE A 438 -1.41 -44.06 12.98
CA ILE A 438 -0.88 -44.25 11.63
C ILE A 438 -0.29 -45.64 11.46
N LEU A 439 -0.33 -46.18 10.25
CA LEU A 439 0.32 -47.45 9.91
C LEU A 439 1.84 -47.32 10.10
N GLN A 440 2.40 -48.11 11.03
CA GLN A 440 3.81 -48.02 11.44
C GLN A 440 4.76 -48.31 10.28
N GLN A 441 4.40 -49.23 9.39
CA GLN A 441 5.15 -49.60 8.21
C GLN A 441 5.21 -48.44 7.21
N ALA A 442 4.09 -47.74 7.01
CA ALA A 442 4.04 -46.55 6.18
C ALA A 442 4.84 -45.38 6.78
N ALA A 443 4.93 -45.29 8.11
CA ALA A 443 5.79 -44.31 8.79
C ALA A 443 7.29 -44.66 8.67
N ALA A 444 7.63 -45.95 8.72
CA ALA A 444 9.01 -46.44 8.69
C ALA A 444 9.60 -46.42 7.27
N PHE A 445 8.85 -46.84 6.26
CA PHE A 445 9.37 -47.07 4.91
C PHE A 445 10.06 -45.84 4.27
N PRO A 446 9.59 -44.60 4.47
CA PRO A 446 10.30 -43.43 3.99
C PRO A 446 11.73 -43.26 4.55
N ALA A 447 12.07 -43.89 5.69
CA ALA A 447 13.45 -43.91 6.18
C ALA A 447 14.37 -44.73 5.26
N LEU A 448 13.84 -45.78 4.61
CA LEU A 448 14.57 -46.58 3.63
C LEU A 448 14.73 -45.82 2.31
N THR A 449 13.67 -45.15 1.85
CA THR A 449 13.72 -44.35 0.61
C THR A 449 14.65 -43.15 0.72
N ALA A 450 14.78 -42.58 1.93
CA ALA A 450 15.73 -41.49 2.22
C ALA A 450 17.19 -41.84 1.89
N LEU A 451 17.56 -43.13 1.92
CA LEU A 451 18.92 -43.57 1.60
C LEU A 451 19.31 -43.29 0.14
N ALA A 452 18.33 -43.16 -0.76
CA ALA A 452 18.54 -42.82 -2.16
C ALA A 452 18.82 -41.33 -2.41
N ASN A 453 18.75 -40.47 -1.39
CA ASN A 453 19.08 -39.04 -1.52
C ASN A 453 20.57 -38.87 -1.80
N ASP A 454 20.95 -38.07 -2.81
CA ASP A 454 22.35 -37.81 -3.18
C ASP A 454 23.10 -36.99 -2.12
N ASP A 455 22.40 -36.10 -1.40
CA ASP A 455 22.99 -35.33 -0.30
C ASP A 455 23.07 -36.21 0.97
N PRO A 456 24.29 -36.50 1.49
CA PRO A 456 24.44 -37.34 2.67
C PRO A 456 23.75 -36.78 3.93
N LEU A 457 23.75 -35.46 4.11
CA LEU A 457 23.09 -34.80 5.24
C LEU A 457 21.57 -34.87 5.09
N GLY A 458 21.06 -34.64 3.87
CA GLY A 458 19.65 -34.84 3.53
C GLY A 458 19.18 -36.26 3.82
N ALA A 459 19.94 -37.27 3.38
CA ALA A 459 19.66 -38.69 3.66
C ALA A 459 19.58 -38.99 5.17
N ALA A 460 20.53 -38.47 5.94
CA ALA A 460 20.58 -38.68 7.40
C ALA A 460 19.39 -38.04 8.12
N ILE A 461 19.05 -36.80 7.76
CA ILE A 461 17.93 -36.05 8.35
C ILE A 461 16.60 -36.76 8.06
N ASP A 462 16.36 -37.12 6.79
CA ASP A 462 15.11 -37.76 6.39
C ASP A 462 14.99 -39.17 7.00
N ALA A 463 16.07 -39.95 7.02
CA ALA A 463 16.07 -41.26 7.68
C ALA A 463 15.83 -41.14 9.20
N ALA A 464 16.49 -40.21 9.87
CA ALA A 464 16.31 -39.96 11.30
C ALA A 464 14.88 -39.54 11.65
N TYR A 465 14.30 -38.61 10.89
CA TYR A 465 12.94 -38.13 11.13
C TYR A 465 11.90 -39.24 10.95
N ASN A 466 11.97 -40.00 9.85
CA ASN A 466 10.99 -41.07 9.60
C ASN A 466 11.19 -42.25 10.56
N ALA A 467 12.44 -42.54 10.97
CA ALA A 467 12.69 -43.50 12.03
C ALA A 467 12.07 -43.06 13.36
N ALA A 468 12.19 -41.77 13.73
CA ALA A 468 11.58 -41.22 14.93
C ALA A 468 10.04 -41.38 14.91
N LEU A 469 9.39 -41.13 13.75
CA LEU A 469 7.95 -41.37 13.59
C LEU A 469 7.57 -42.84 13.76
N ALA A 470 8.34 -43.77 13.19
CA ALA A 470 8.06 -45.20 13.28
C ALA A 470 8.15 -45.77 14.70
N HIS A 471 8.85 -45.10 15.62
CA HIS A 471 8.95 -45.50 17.01
C HIS A 471 7.75 -45.07 17.87
N GLY A 472 6.85 -44.22 17.38
CA GLY A 472 5.65 -43.81 18.14
C GLY A 472 5.99 -43.27 19.54
N ASP A 473 5.44 -43.91 20.57
CA ASP A 473 5.70 -43.57 21.98
C ASP A 473 7.18 -43.74 22.39
N ASP A 474 7.93 -44.63 21.74
CA ASP A 474 9.36 -44.84 22.00
C ASP A 474 10.28 -43.84 21.27
N ARG A 475 9.72 -42.83 20.60
CA ARG A 475 10.45 -41.83 19.82
C ARG A 475 11.59 -41.17 20.59
N ASP A 476 11.34 -40.71 21.81
CA ASP A 476 12.31 -39.93 22.58
C ASP A 476 13.52 -40.78 22.98
N ARG A 477 13.31 -42.09 23.22
CA ARG A 477 14.39 -43.05 23.44
C ARG A 477 15.22 -43.26 22.17
N PHE A 478 14.58 -43.39 21.01
CA PHE A 478 15.27 -43.49 19.73
C PHE A 478 16.14 -42.25 19.46
N LEU A 479 15.61 -41.05 19.72
CA LEU A 479 16.33 -39.79 19.52
C LEU A 479 17.53 -39.67 20.47
N ALA A 480 17.41 -40.13 21.72
CA ALA A 480 18.54 -40.19 22.64
C ALA A 480 19.65 -41.15 22.16
N ASP A 481 19.28 -42.33 21.66
CA ASP A 481 20.23 -43.29 21.06
C ASP A 481 20.92 -42.70 19.82
N LEU A 482 20.15 -42.01 18.98
CA LEU A 482 20.66 -41.31 17.80
C LEU A 482 21.62 -40.18 18.21
N PHE A 483 21.24 -39.36 19.19
CA PHE A 483 22.08 -38.29 19.71
C PHE A 483 23.41 -38.82 20.25
N GLY A 484 23.39 -39.93 20.99
CA GLY A 484 24.59 -40.61 21.45
C GLY A 484 25.52 -41.03 20.30
N ARG A 485 24.96 -41.48 19.16
CA ARG A 485 25.75 -41.87 17.98
C ARG A 485 26.37 -40.70 17.24
N VAL A 486 25.66 -39.59 17.13
CA VAL A 486 26.18 -38.39 16.46
C VAL A 486 27.14 -37.60 17.36
N GLY A 487 27.04 -37.76 18.70
CA GLY A 487 27.89 -37.11 19.69
C GLY A 487 29.21 -37.82 20.01
N LEU A 488 29.35 -39.11 19.66
CA LEU A 488 30.61 -39.85 19.79
C LEU A 488 31.59 -39.40 18.68
N ARG A 489 32.43 -38.41 19.00
CA ARG A 489 33.54 -37.97 18.15
C ARG A 489 34.67 -38.99 18.09
#